data_AF-A0A810N873-F1
#
_entry.id   AF-A0A810N873-F1
#
_cell.length_a   1.000
_cell.length_b   1.000
_cell.length_c   1.000
_cell.angle_alpha   90.00
_cell.angle_beta   90.00
_cell.angle_gamma   90.00
#
_symmetry.space_group_name_H-M   'P 1'
#
loop_
_entity.id
_entity.type
_entity.pdbx_description
1 polymer ?
#
loop_
_entity_poly.entity_id
_entity_poly.type
_entity_poly.pdbx_seq_one_letter_code
_entity_poly.pdbx_strand_id
1 'polypeptide(L)'
;MADADHAFYEFSDALLFPGYFGWNWNALFDCLRDLHWIPADGYLIIVENAPCLLSSSAEDQHTLFRILSWAVERRANPLGRPGGKGVPFKVLLLCDRDDEATVLAQEVARALHSGRPLPGQASVEAPGRR
;
A
#
# COMPACT_ATOMS: atom_id res chain seq x y z
N MET A 1 5.14 -16.55 9.91
CA MET A 1 6.40 -15.84 9.60
C MET A 1 5.99 -14.65 8.77
N ALA A 2 6.08 -13.45 9.33
CA ALA A 2 5.54 -12.25 8.70
C ALA A 2 6.57 -11.67 7.73
N ASP A 3 6.69 -12.30 6.57
CA ASP A 3 7.64 -11.93 5.51
C ASP A 3 6.90 -11.39 4.28
N ALA A 4 7.63 -10.73 3.39
CA ALA A 4 7.06 -10.05 2.22
C ALA A 4 6.18 -10.98 1.36
N ASP A 5 6.62 -12.23 1.14
CA ASP A 5 5.89 -13.22 0.34
C ASP A 5 4.52 -13.57 0.94
N HIS A 6 4.45 -13.68 2.26
CA HIS A 6 3.17 -13.96 2.93
C HIS A 6 2.24 -12.76 2.81
N ALA A 7 2.73 -11.53 2.98
CA ALA A 7 1.92 -10.34 2.75
C ALA A 7 1.41 -10.30 1.30
N PHE A 8 2.27 -10.58 0.31
CA PHE A 8 1.87 -10.65 -1.09
C PHE A 8 0.76 -11.68 -1.35
N TYR A 9 0.85 -12.85 -0.73
CA TYR A 9 -0.17 -13.87 -0.82
C TYR A 9 -1.51 -13.37 -0.27
N GLU A 10 -1.53 -12.85 0.96
CA GLU A 10 -2.74 -12.35 1.64
C GLU A 10 -3.41 -11.23 0.83
N PHE A 11 -2.63 -10.27 0.31
CA PHE A 11 -3.17 -9.21 -0.55
C PHE A 11 -3.71 -9.76 -1.87
N SER A 12 -3.02 -10.73 -2.48
CA SER A 12 -3.45 -11.33 -3.74
C SER A 12 -4.77 -12.09 -3.60
N ASP A 13 -4.93 -12.82 -2.49
CA ASP A 13 -6.12 -13.60 -2.21
C ASP A 13 -7.29 -12.67 -1.88
N ALA A 14 -7.09 -11.71 -0.96
CA ALA A 14 -8.14 -10.79 -0.52
C ALA A 14 -8.65 -9.85 -1.63
N LEU A 15 -7.77 -9.41 -2.54
CA LEU A 15 -8.11 -8.49 -3.64
C LEU A 15 -8.29 -9.19 -5.00
N LEU A 16 -8.28 -10.52 -5.00
CA LEU A 16 -8.43 -11.37 -6.19
C LEU A 16 -7.49 -10.93 -7.31
N PHE A 17 -6.20 -10.80 -6.99
CA PHE A 17 -5.23 -10.36 -7.97
C PHE A 17 -5.14 -11.34 -9.15
N PRO A 18 -4.84 -10.83 -10.35
CA PRO A 18 -4.72 -11.67 -11.54
C PRO A 18 -3.57 -12.67 -11.42
N GLY A 19 -3.68 -13.82 -12.10
CA GLY A 19 -2.64 -14.85 -12.09
C GLY A 19 -1.28 -14.44 -12.67
N TYR A 20 -1.17 -13.24 -13.26
CA TYR A 20 0.08 -12.63 -13.70
C TYR A 20 0.76 -11.77 -12.60
N PHE A 21 0.26 -11.82 -11.36
CA PHE A 21 0.83 -11.08 -10.24
C PHE A 21 2.31 -11.43 -10.05
N GLY A 22 3.17 -10.40 -10.03
CA GLY A 22 4.62 -10.55 -10.11
C GLY A 22 5.35 -10.80 -8.78
N TRP A 23 4.64 -10.99 -7.66
CA TRP A 23 5.24 -11.30 -6.34
C TRP A 23 6.33 -10.33 -5.89
N ASN A 24 6.11 -9.03 -6.10
CA ASN A 24 7.05 -7.98 -5.69
C ASN A 24 6.31 -6.68 -5.37
N TRP A 25 6.99 -5.75 -4.68
CA TRP A 25 6.42 -4.46 -4.28
C TRP A 25 5.92 -3.60 -5.45
N ASN A 26 6.57 -3.66 -6.61
CA ASN A 26 6.12 -2.93 -7.79
C ASN A 26 4.82 -3.53 -8.35
N ALA A 27 4.70 -4.85 -8.40
CA ALA A 27 3.48 -5.54 -8.81
C ALA A 27 2.32 -5.25 -7.86
N LEU A 28 2.56 -5.24 -6.54
CA LEU A 28 1.56 -4.85 -5.54
C LEU A 28 1.07 -3.41 -5.78
N PHE A 29 2.01 -2.48 -5.96
CA PHE A 29 1.70 -1.09 -6.26
C PHE A 29 0.88 -0.92 -7.54
N ASP A 30 1.27 -1.60 -8.62
CA ASP A 30 0.56 -1.57 -9.89
C ASP A 30 -0.86 -2.16 -9.76
N CYS A 31 -1.04 -3.24 -9.00
CA CYS A 31 -2.36 -3.84 -8.78
C CYS A 31 -3.29 -2.94 -7.96
N LEU A 32 -2.77 -2.32 -6.89
CA LEU A 32 -3.55 -1.37 -6.08
C LEU A 32 -3.88 -0.09 -6.88
N ARG A 33 -3.01 0.31 -7.80
CA ARG A 33 -3.27 1.38 -8.77
C ARG A 33 -4.41 1.04 -9.73
N ASP A 34 -4.55 -0.23 -10.12
CA ASP A 34 -5.49 -0.65 -11.15
C ASP A 34 -6.32 -1.90 -10.80
N LEU A 35 -7.26 -1.75 -9.86
CA LEU A 35 -8.27 -2.73 -9.47
C LEU A 35 -9.42 -2.84 -10.48
N HIS A 36 -9.14 -2.80 -11.79
CA HIS A 36 -10.20 -2.86 -12.81
C HIS A 36 -10.96 -4.19 -12.82
N TRP A 37 -10.35 -5.27 -12.33
CA TRP A 37 -10.95 -6.61 -12.29
C TRP A 37 -11.97 -6.80 -11.17
N ILE A 38 -11.98 -5.94 -10.15
CA ILE A 38 -12.92 -6.01 -9.01
C ILE A 38 -13.63 -4.67 -8.80
N PRO A 39 -14.44 -4.20 -9.77
CA PRO A 39 -15.04 -2.88 -9.72
C PRO A 39 -15.99 -2.74 -8.52
N ALA A 40 -15.73 -1.74 -7.68
CA ALA A 40 -16.57 -1.40 -6.53
C ALA A 40 -16.73 0.12 -6.37
N ASP A 41 -17.80 0.54 -5.69
CA ASP A 41 -18.04 1.95 -5.31
C ASP A 41 -17.08 2.44 -4.21
N GLY A 42 -16.38 1.52 -3.54
CA GLY A 42 -15.36 1.81 -2.55
C GLY A 42 -14.64 0.55 -2.10
N TYR A 43 -13.42 0.71 -1.59
CA TYR A 43 -12.62 -0.38 -1.05
C TYR A 43 -12.25 -0.09 0.40
N LEU A 44 -12.34 -1.11 1.24
CA LEU A 44 -11.88 -1.07 2.63
C LEU A 44 -10.94 -2.26 2.84
N ILE A 45 -9.68 -1.96 3.19
CA ILE A 45 -8.72 -2.96 3.63
C ILE A 45 -8.65 -2.90 5.15
N ILE A 46 -8.83 -4.04 5.80
CA ILE A 46 -8.67 -4.19 7.24
C ILE A 46 -7.45 -5.08 7.45
N VAL A 47 -6.45 -4.57 8.14
CA VAL A 47 -5.27 -5.34 8.53
C VAL A 47 -5.38 -5.61 10.02
N GLU A 48 -5.64 -6.87 10.36
CA GLU A 48 -5.62 -7.37 11.73
C GLU A 48 -4.18 -7.58 12.19
N ASN A 49 -3.92 -7.39 13.49
CA ASN A 49 -2.58 -7.53 14.07
C ASN A 49 -1.50 -6.75 13.31
N ALA A 50 -1.83 -5.51 12.92
CA ALA A 50 -0.94 -4.65 12.15
C ALA A 50 0.48 -4.47 12.76
N PRO A 51 0.68 -4.48 14.10
CA PRO A 51 2.03 -4.45 14.68
C PRO A 51 2.89 -5.67 14.32
N CYS A 52 2.28 -6.82 14.03
CA CYS A 52 2.97 -8.04 13.62
C CYS A 52 3.17 -8.12 12.09
N LEU A 53 2.54 -7.23 11.33
CA LEU A 53 2.66 -7.20 9.88
C LEU A 53 4.09 -6.86 9.46
N LEU A 54 4.75 -7.76 8.73
CA LEU A 54 6.13 -7.59 8.27
C LEU A 54 7.12 -7.30 9.41
N SER A 55 6.89 -7.88 10.60
CA SER A 55 7.77 -7.69 11.77
C SER A 55 9.21 -8.12 11.54
N SER A 56 9.47 -8.95 10.52
CA SER A 56 10.81 -9.37 10.10
C SER A 56 11.62 -8.25 9.41
N SER A 57 10.98 -7.24 8.83
CA SER A 57 11.64 -6.22 7.99
C SER A 57 10.92 -4.86 8.05
N ALA A 58 11.52 -3.92 8.78
CA ALA A 58 11.00 -2.55 8.87
C ALA A 58 10.99 -1.83 7.51
N GLU A 59 11.92 -2.16 6.60
CA GLU A 59 11.99 -1.55 5.27
C GLU A 59 10.82 -1.98 4.37
N ASP A 60 10.47 -3.27 4.41
CA ASP A 60 9.33 -3.82 3.70
C ASP A 60 8.01 -3.30 4.28
N GLN A 61 7.92 -3.25 5.62
CA GLN A 61 6.78 -2.68 6.32
C GLN A 61 6.55 -1.21 5.94
N HIS A 62 7.62 -0.40 5.93
CA HIS A 62 7.56 1.00 5.47
C HIS A 62 7.11 1.10 4.01
N THR A 63 7.64 0.23 3.14
CA THR A 63 7.27 0.21 1.73
C THR A 63 5.77 -0.07 1.54
N LEU A 64 5.24 -1.06 2.28
CA LEU A 64 3.81 -1.38 2.25
C LEU A 64 2.94 -0.20 2.70
N PHE A 65 3.25 0.44 3.84
CA PHE A 65 2.45 1.58 4.33
C PHE A 65 2.44 2.75 3.35
N ARG A 66 3.56 3.00 2.68
CA ARG A 66 3.65 4.04 1.66
C ARG A 66 2.80 3.70 0.42
N ILE A 67 2.81 2.45 -0.03
CA ILE A 67 1.97 1.97 -1.13
C ILE A 67 0.48 2.15 -0.78
N LEU A 68 0.09 1.75 0.44
CA LEU A 68 -1.29 1.86 0.93
C LEU A 68 -1.74 3.32 1.05
N SER A 69 -0.91 4.21 1.62
CA SER A 69 -1.24 5.64 1.72
C SER A 69 -1.41 6.29 0.36
N TRP A 70 -0.52 5.97 -0.59
CA TRP A 70 -0.66 6.45 -1.96
C TRP A 70 -1.97 5.98 -2.60
N ALA A 71 -2.38 4.72 -2.37
CA ALA A 71 -3.63 4.19 -2.90
C ALA A 71 -4.85 4.90 -2.29
N VAL A 72 -4.84 5.16 -0.98
CA VAL A 72 -5.86 5.95 -0.26
C VAL A 72 -5.99 7.33 -0.88
N GLU A 73 -4.90 8.08 -1.00
CA GLU A 73 -4.89 9.46 -1.51
C GLU A 73 -5.35 9.53 -2.96
N ARG A 74 -4.78 8.68 -3.82
CA ARG A 74 -4.99 8.78 -5.26
C ARG A 74 -6.34 8.24 -5.71
N ARG A 75 -6.87 7.19 -5.07
CA ARG A 75 -8.20 6.67 -5.43
C ARG A 75 -9.33 7.52 -4.88
N ALA A 76 -9.14 8.12 -3.70
CA ALA A 76 -10.11 9.07 -3.14
C ALA A 76 -10.23 10.34 -3.99
N ASN A 77 -9.19 10.74 -4.72
CA ASN A 77 -9.22 11.93 -5.56
C ASN A 77 -10.13 11.73 -6.80
N PRO A 78 -11.23 12.50 -6.94
CA PRO A 78 -12.11 12.42 -8.10
C PRO A 78 -11.48 13.01 -9.38
N LEU A 79 -10.40 13.79 -9.26
CA LEU A 79 -9.74 14.45 -10.39
C LEU A 79 -8.94 13.43 -11.22
N GLY A 80 -9.35 13.21 -12.47
CA GLY A 80 -8.65 12.36 -13.44
C GLY A 80 -9.39 11.09 -13.86
N ARG A 81 -10.62 10.83 -13.37
CA ARG A 81 -11.45 9.72 -13.85
C ARG A 81 -12.58 10.18 -14.78
N PRO A 82 -12.80 9.52 -15.92
CA PRO A 82 -14.00 9.76 -16.73
C PRO A 82 -15.23 9.41 -15.87
N GLY A 83 -16.08 10.40 -15.56
CA GLY A 83 -17.29 10.22 -14.75
C GLY A 83 -17.27 10.81 -13.34
N GLY A 84 -16.14 11.40 -12.89
CA GLY A 84 -16.10 12.31 -11.73
C GLY A 84 -16.38 11.73 -10.34
N LYS A 85 -16.60 10.42 -10.20
CA LYS A 85 -16.71 9.76 -8.89
C LYS A 85 -15.36 9.19 -8.47
N GLY A 86 -14.74 9.80 -7.46
CA GLY A 86 -13.63 9.17 -6.75
C GLY A 86 -14.12 7.88 -6.11
N VAL A 87 -13.31 6.82 -6.16
CA VAL A 87 -13.65 5.56 -5.51
C VAL A 87 -12.92 5.55 -4.18
N PRO A 88 -13.60 5.82 -3.04
CA PRO A 88 -12.94 5.85 -1.74
C PRO A 88 -12.19 4.55 -1.49
N PHE A 89 -10.92 4.67 -1.13
CA PHE A 89 -10.07 3.55 -0.73
C PHE A 89 -9.63 3.84 0.70
N LYS A 90 -10.03 3.01 1.64
CA LYS A 90 -9.74 3.17 3.07
C LYS A 90 -8.93 1.99 3.56
N VAL A 91 -8.01 2.25 4.49
CA VAL A 91 -7.23 1.23 5.17
C VAL A 91 -7.40 1.42 6.67
N LEU A 92 -7.78 0.35 7.36
CA LEU A 92 -7.88 0.28 8.81
C LEU A 92 -6.81 -0.68 9.32
N LEU A 93 -5.98 -0.20 10.24
CA LEU A 93 -4.98 -1.01 10.94
C LEU A 93 -5.53 -1.29 12.34
N LEU A 94 -5.79 -2.55 12.65
CA LEU A 94 -6.27 -2.97 13.95
C LEU A 94 -5.09 -3.41 14.83
N CYS A 95 -5.09 -2.92 16.07
CA CYS A 95 -4.13 -3.27 17.10
C CYS A 95 -4.91 -3.76 18.32
N ASP A 96 -4.45 -4.84 18.94
CA ASP A 96 -5.05 -5.37 20.16
C ASP A 96 -4.70 -4.54 21.40
N ARG A 97 -3.59 -3.79 21.35
CA ARG A 97 -3.08 -2.99 22.46
C ARG A 97 -2.84 -1.53 22.09
N ASP A 98 -3.22 -0.62 22.99
CA ASP A 98 -3.05 0.83 22.79
C ASP A 98 -1.57 1.27 22.69
N ASP A 99 -0.68 0.61 23.42
CA ASP A 99 0.76 0.88 23.34
C ASP A 99 1.33 0.50 21.96
N GLU A 100 0.88 -0.62 21.41
CA GLU A 100 1.25 -1.05 20.06
C GLU A 100 0.64 -0.14 18.98
N ALA A 101 -0.59 0.34 19.18
CA ALA A 101 -1.23 1.30 18.29
C ALA A 101 -0.44 2.62 18.19
N THR A 102 0.11 3.08 19.31
CA THR A 102 0.93 4.31 19.33
C THR A 102 2.23 4.12 18.56
N VAL A 103 2.92 2.99 18.76
CA VAL A 103 4.16 2.66 18.04
C VAL A 103 3.88 2.52 16.54
N LEU A 104 2.80 1.81 16.18
CA LEU A 104 2.41 1.64 14.79
C LEU A 104 2.09 2.98 14.13
N ALA A 105 1.37 3.88 14.81
CA ALA A 105 1.08 5.21 14.28
C ALA A 105 2.37 6.03 14.04
N GLN A 106 3.37 5.91 14.92
CA GLN A 106 4.67 6.54 14.74
C GLN A 106 5.43 5.96 13.53
N GLU A 107 5.40 4.64 13.35
CA GLU A 107 6.05 3.97 12.21
C GLU A 107 5.37 4.31 10.89
N VAL A 108 4.03 4.35 10.85
CA VAL A 108 3.28 4.83 9.69
C VAL A 108 3.68 6.28 9.38
N ALA A 109 3.66 7.17 10.38
CA ALA A 109 4.08 8.55 10.19
C ALA A 109 5.51 8.62 9.63
N ARG A 110 6.45 7.87 10.18
CA ARG A 110 7.85 7.83 9.72
C ARG A 110 7.96 7.34 8.27
N ALA A 111 7.22 6.31 7.89
CA ALA A 111 7.19 5.79 6.54
C ALA A 111 6.69 6.85 5.54
N LEU A 112 5.64 7.59 5.90
CA LEU A 112 5.07 8.65 5.05
C LEU A 112 5.96 9.88 4.91
N HIS A 113 6.75 10.22 5.93
CA HIS A 113 7.72 11.32 5.86
C HIS A 113 9.02 10.93 5.15
N SER A 114 9.22 9.67 4.77
CA SER A 114 10.43 9.25 4.06
C SER A 114 10.47 9.85 2.64
N GLY A 115 11.55 10.58 2.31
CA GLY A 115 11.75 11.18 0.99
C GLY A 115 12.13 10.19 -0.11
N ARG A 116 12.10 8.88 0.16
CA ARG A 116 12.46 7.84 -0.83
C ARG A 116 11.35 7.76 -1.88
N PRO A 117 11.64 7.57 -3.18
CA PRO A 117 10.59 7.31 -4.16
C PRO A 117 9.83 6.00 -3.87
N LEU A 118 8.59 5.91 -4.31
CA LEU A 118 7.84 4.64 -4.30
C LEU A 118 8.49 3.64 -5.29
N PRO A 119 8.33 2.32 -5.08
CA PRO A 119 8.78 1.33 -6.05
C PRO A 119 8.19 1.66 -7.44
N GLY A 120 9.02 1.55 -8.47
CA GLY A 120 8.65 1.93 -9.85
C GLY A 120 8.74 3.42 -10.17
N GLN A 121 9.01 4.31 -9.21
CA GLN A 121 9.16 5.76 -9.43
C GLN A 121 10.61 6.25 -9.40
N ALA A 122 11.58 5.35 -9.21
CA ALA A 122 13.01 5.68 -9.13
C ALA A 122 13.67 6.06 -10.49
N SER A 123 12.93 6.05 -11.61
CA SER A 123 13.51 6.27 -12.95
C SER A 123 13.28 7.66 -13.55
N VAL A 124 13.00 8.70 -12.75
CA VAL A 124 12.89 10.08 -13.25
C VAL A 124 13.71 11.10 -12.46
N GLU A 125 14.88 10.73 -11.94
CA GLU A 125 15.92 11.74 -11.70
C GLU A 125 16.70 11.98 -13.01
N ALA A 126 16.65 13.25 -13.45
CA ALA A 126 16.97 13.75 -14.77
C ALA A 126 18.39 13.45 -15.29
N PRO A 127 18.60 13.44 -16.62
CA PRO A 127 19.93 13.41 -17.21
C PRO A 127 20.62 14.77 -17.02
N GLY A 128 21.83 14.74 -16.47
CA GLY A 128 22.84 15.77 -16.71
C GLY A 128 22.76 17.03 -15.83
N ARG A 129 23.66 17.11 -14.85
CA ARG A 129 24.45 18.32 -14.67
C ARG A 129 25.90 18.01 -15.04
N ARG A 130 26.29 18.51 -16.22
CA ARG A 130 27.69 18.82 -16.53
C ARG A 130 28.13 20.01 -15.70
#